data_AF-A0AAN9JQ05-F1
#
_entry.id   AF-A0AAN9JQ05-F1
#
_cell.length_a   1.000
_cell.length_b   1.000
_cell.length_c   1.000
_cell.angle_alpha   90.00
_cell.angle_beta   90.00
_cell.angle_gamma   90.00
#
_symmetry.space_group_name_H-M   'P 1'
#
loop_
_entity.id
_entity.type
_entity.pdbx_description
1 polymer ?
#
loop_
_entity_poly.entity_id
_entity_poly.type
_entity_poly.pdbx_seq_one_letter_code
_entity_poly.pdbx_strand_id
1 'polypeptide(L)'
;MQERGTEPRNQNKIRHVHRRKKTEPVIDVIESVLSSFSFNWSNVPRRSRTKRKRELKGNDALPGPKEELLRPKEALPRPKGKLDSGVFDDYLKKIWKNFSEEKKRPFAYLDSLWFSLYRSFSSKDKVLSWIKKEHIFSKSYVFVPIVCWGHWSLLILCHFGESSESTTRSRCMLLLDSLEIANPRRLEPEIRKFVQDIYKAEDRPETKRLVSQIPLLVPKVPQQRDGNECGFFVLYFINLFLDLAPENFSLKEHPYFMKKDWFTSEDLDRFYERLDLLN
;
A
#
# COMPACT_ATOMS: atom_id res chain seq x y z
N MET A 1 -43.36 -11.79 -60.70
CA MET A 1 -44.55 -11.12 -61.26
C MET A 1 -45.18 -10.27 -60.18
N GLN A 2 -45.38 -9.00 -60.50
CA GLN A 2 -46.23 -7.96 -59.89
C GLN A 2 -47.56 -8.50 -59.29
N GLU A 3 -48.26 -7.92 -58.30
CA GLU A 3 -48.46 -6.49 -58.03
C GLU A 3 -49.33 -6.17 -56.78
N ARG A 4 -49.12 -4.95 -56.21
CA ARG A 4 -50.06 -3.92 -55.68
C ARG A 4 -51.16 -4.30 -54.65
N GLY A 5 -51.52 -3.47 -53.65
CA GLY A 5 -51.36 -2.02 -53.46
C GLY A 5 -51.70 -1.57 -52.02
N THR A 6 -51.16 -0.42 -51.57
CA THR A 6 -51.75 0.96 -51.47
C THR A 6 -52.41 1.31 -50.12
N GLU A 7 -51.90 2.40 -49.52
CA GLU A 7 -52.31 3.08 -48.28
C GLU A 7 -53.71 3.75 -48.37
N PRO A 8 -54.23 4.35 -47.27
CA PRO A 8 -53.95 5.78 -47.07
C PRO A 8 -53.73 6.26 -45.61
N ARG A 9 -53.01 7.39 -45.51
CA ARG A 9 -52.84 8.30 -44.38
C ARG A 9 -54.17 8.76 -43.75
N ASN A 10 -54.20 8.96 -42.42
CA ASN A 10 -54.35 10.32 -41.89
C ASN A 10 -53.88 10.49 -40.43
N GLN A 11 -53.41 11.70 -40.16
CA GLN A 11 -52.75 12.18 -38.96
C GLN A 11 -53.72 12.38 -37.80
N ASN A 12 -53.28 12.13 -36.56
CA ASN A 12 -53.63 13.01 -35.46
C ASN A 12 -52.49 13.13 -34.44
N LYS A 13 -52.21 14.40 -34.11
CA LYS A 13 -51.00 14.93 -33.49
C LYS A 13 -51.33 15.22 -32.04
N ILE A 14 -50.95 14.35 -31.11
CA ILE A 14 -51.05 14.64 -29.67
C ILE A 14 -49.67 15.04 -29.16
N ARG A 15 -49.55 16.33 -28.87
CA ARG A 15 -48.42 16.93 -28.16
C ARG A 15 -48.45 16.48 -26.70
N HIS A 16 -47.56 15.57 -26.32
CA HIS A 16 -47.17 15.43 -24.91
C HIS A 16 -45.87 16.17 -24.67
N VAL A 17 -46.01 17.36 -24.06
CA VAL A 17 -44.95 18.08 -23.38
C VAL A 17 -44.49 17.23 -22.21
N HIS A 18 -43.35 16.56 -22.33
CA HIS A 18 -42.62 16.02 -21.18
C HIS A 18 -41.36 16.86 -20.96
N ARG A 19 -41.52 17.72 -19.96
CA ARG A 19 -40.53 18.60 -19.34
C ARG A 19 -39.21 17.84 -19.12
N ARG A 20 -38.17 18.19 -19.88
CA ARG A 20 -36.78 17.83 -19.57
C ARG A 20 -36.49 18.30 -18.15
N LYS A 21 -36.47 17.39 -17.18
CA LYS A 21 -35.81 17.65 -15.90
C LYS A 21 -34.32 17.72 -16.20
N LYS A 22 -33.77 18.94 -16.16
CA LYS A 22 -32.33 19.14 -15.96
C LYS A 22 -31.99 18.42 -14.66
N THR A 23 -31.34 17.27 -14.76
CA THR A 23 -30.56 16.75 -13.64
C THR A 23 -29.32 17.63 -13.55
N GLU A 24 -29.27 18.44 -12.50
CA GLU A 24 -28.10 19.22 -12.11
C GLU A 24 -26.89 18.29 -12.00
N PRO A 25 -25.69 18.74 -12.40
CA PRO A 25 -24.48 17.97 -12.18
C PRO A 25 -24.29 17.84 -10.66
N VAL A 26 -24.23 16.60 -10.17
CA VAL A 26 -23.74 16.32 -8.82
C VAL A 26 -22.29 16.76 -8.81
N ILE A 27 -22.05 17.93 -8.23
CA ILE A 27 -20.70 18.49 -8.06
C ILE A 27 -19.90 17.51 -7.21
N ASP A 28 -18.81 17.03 -7.81
CA ASP A 28 -17.84 16.10 -7.26
C ASP A 28 -17.29 16.60 -5.91
N VAL A 29 -17.58 15.88 -4.83
CA VAL A 29 -16.98 16.08 -3.49
C VAL A 29 -15.45 15.86 -3.51
N ILE A 30 -14.90 15.32 -4.61
CA ILE A 30 -13.47 15.13 -4.84
C ILE A 30 -12.75 16.47 -5.05
N GLU A 31 -13.44 17.51 -5.55
CA GLU A 31 -12.80 18.80 -5.83
C GLU A 31 -12.55 19.64 -4.54
N SER A 32 -13.34 19.43 -3.48
CA SER A 32 -13.12 20.16 -2.22
C SER A 32 -11.88 19.68 -1.44
N VAL A 33 -11.47 18.41 -1.62
CA VAL A 33 -10.27 17.85 -0.99
C VAL A 33 -9.00 18.32 -1.71
N LEU A 34 -9.09 18.59 -3.01
CA LEU A 34 -7.94 19.03 -3.83
C LEU A 34 -7.63 20.53 -3.68
N SER A 35 -8.59 21.36 -3.26
CA SER A 35 -8.38 22.81 -3.09
C SER A 35 -7.60 23.20 -1.83
N SER A 36 -7.44 22.28 -0.86
CA SER A 36 -6.77 22.54 0.42
C SER A 36 -5.28 22.21 0.43
N PHE A 37 -4.72 21.67 -0.66
CA PHE A 37 -3.32 21.28 -0.75
C PHE A 37 -2.59 22.06 -1.85
N SER A 38 -2.16 23.29 -1.52
CA SER A 38 -1.08 23.94 -2.27
C SER A 38 0.24 23.23 -1.93
N PHE A 39 0.50 22.10 -2.58
CA PHE A 39 1.74 21.35 -2.42
C PHE A 39 2.84 22.03 -3.23
N ASN A 40 3.85 22.57 -2.55
CA ASN A 40 4.97 23.26 -3.16
C ASN A 40 5.96 22.25 -3.79
N TRP A 41 6.13 22.33 -5.11
CA TRP A 41 6.91 21.39 -5.93
C TRP A 41 8.44 21.52 -5.81
N SER A 42 8.95 22.45 -4.99
CA SER A 42 10.39 22.79 -4.96
C SER A 42 11.28 21.92 -4.04
N ASN A 43 10.73 20.96 -3.28
CA ASN A 43 11.51 20.17 -2.32
C ASN A 43 11.69 18.70 -2.74
N VAL A 44 12.40 18.49 -3.85
CA VAL A 44 12.97 17.17 -4.21
C VAL A 44 14.47 17.20 -3.92
N PRO A 45 14.98 16.67 -2.80
CA PRO A 45 16.41 16.69 -2.52
C PRO A 45 17.19 15.68 -3.37
N ARG A 46 18.17 16.18 -4.11
CA ARG A 46 19.23 15.40 -4.77
C ARG A 46 20.25 14.91 -3.72
N ARG A 47 20.64 13.64 -3.81
CA ARG A 47 21.69 13.00 -2.98
C ARG A 47 23.07 13.63 -3.21
N SER A 48 23.86 13.75 -2.13
CA SER A 48 25.33 13.87 -2.19
C SER A 48 26.03 13.04 -1.09
N ARG A 49 27.23 12.55 -1.44
CA ARG A 49 28.07 11.54 -0.76
C ARG A 49 28.92 12.08 0.41
N THR A 50 29.07 11.21 1.41
CA THR A 50 30.16 10.93 2.38
C THR A 50 31.37 11.87 2.59
N LYS A 51 31.78 12.00 3.89
CA LYS A 51 33.17 11.80 4.39
C LYS A 51 33.22 11.55 5.92
N ARG A 52 34.29 10.87 6.35
CA ARG A 52 34.55 10.20 7.65
C ARG A 52 35.40 11.04 8.64
N LYS A 53 35.31 10.63 9.93
CA LYS A 53 36.35 10.39 10.99
C LYS A 53 36.79 11.46 12.03
N ARG A 54 36.77 10.96 13.30
CA ARG A 54 37.67 11.14 14.50
C ARG A 54 37.53 12.43 15.33
N GLU A 55 37.68 12.49 16.66
CA GLU A 55 38.17 11.56 17.72
C GLU A 55 37.72 12.03 19.15
N LEU A 56 37.96 11.20 20.18
CA LEU A 56 37.56 11.33 21.60
C LEU A 56 38.40 12.30 22.48
N LYS A 57 37.81 12.74 23.61
CA LYS A 57 38.36 12.93 25.01
C LYS A 57 37.28 13.66 25.85
N GLY A 58 36.98 13.44 27.13
CA GLY A 58 37.39 12.54 28.22
C GLY A 58 36.83 13.10 29.55
N ASN A 59 36.45 12.21 30.50
CA ASN A 59 36.46 12.31 31.99
C ASN A 59 35.54 13.36 32.69
N ASP A 60 34.87 13.18 33.84
CA ASP A 60 34.97 12.27 35.00
C ASP A 60 33.64 12.25 35.84
N ALA A 61 33.58 11.29 36.77
CA ALA A 61 32.84 11.23 38.06
C ALA A 61 31.54 10.38 38.17
N LEU A 62 31.66 9.27 38.91
CA LEU A 62 30.58 8.44 39.49
C LEU A 62 29.91 9.12 40.70
N PRO A 63 28.62 8.83 40.94
CA PRO A 63 28.11 8.63 42.30
C PRO A 63 27.55 7.21 42.50
N GLY A 64 27.65 6.72 43.74
CA GLY A 64 27.31 5.35 44.18
C GLY A 64 25.82 4.97 44.14
N PRO A 65 25.51 3.71 44.49
CA PRO A 65 24.25 3.08 44.14
C PRO A 65 23.10 3.62 44.99
N LYS A 66 22.15 4.28 44.34
CA LYS A 66 20.80 4.46 44.89
C LYS A 66 19.96 3.29 44.39
N GLU A 67 19.41 2.53 45.34
CA GLU A 67 18.33 1.57 45.10
C GLU A 67 17.13 2.33 44.51
N GLU A 68 17.11 2.44 43.19
CA GLU A 68 15.99 2.98 42.45
C GLU A 68 14.96 1.86 42.30
N LEU A 69 13.95 1.91 43.16
CA LEU A 69 12.71 1.14 43.00
C LEU A 69 12.27 1.25 41.54
N LEU A 70 12.34 0.14 40.79
CA LEU A 70 11.87 0.03 39.42
C LEU A 70 10.38 0.36 39.39
N ARG A 71 10.06 1.64 39.14
CA ARG A 71 8.72 2.02 38.72
C ARG A 71 8.45 1.30 37.40
N PRO A 72 7.26 0.69 37.21
CA PRO A 72 6.87 0.23 35.88
C PRO A 72 7.05 1.40 34.93
N LYS A 73 7.82 1.21 33.85
CA LYS A 73 7.85 2.20 32.76
C LYS A 73 6.41 2.37 32.31
N GLU A 74 5.83 3.54 32.61
CA GLU A 74 4.50 3.87 32.10
C GLU A 74 4.59 3.77 30.57
N ALA A 75 3.81 2.84 30.00
CA ALA A 75 3.76 2.65 28.56
C ALA A 75 3.45 4.00 27.92
N LEU A 76 4.22 4.37 26.89
CA LEU A 76 4.02 5.64 26.20
C LEU A 76 2.55 5.75 25.76
N PRO A 77 1.90 6.91 25.95
CA PRO A 77 0.52 7.07 25.53
C PRO A 77 0.42 6.78 24.04
N ARG A 78 -0.39 5.78 23.70
CA ARG A 78 -0.62 5.37 22.32
C ARG A 78 -1.08 6.57 21.48
N PRO A 79 -0.63 6.64 20.23
CA PRO A 79 -0.94 7.77 19.37
C PRO A 79 -2.45 7.80 19.15
N LYS A 80 -3.07 8.90 19.58
CA LYS A 80 -4.52 9.08 19.44
C LYS A 80 -4.80 9.52 18.01
N GLY A 81 -5.11 8.56 17.14
CA GLY A 81 -5.64 8.85 15.80
C GLY A 81 -5.02 8.00 14.69
N LYS A 82 -5.66 8.07 13.52
CA LYS A 82 -5.17 7.41 12.31
C LYS A 82 -3.89 8.08 11.82
N LEU A 83 -2.94 7.28 11.37
CA LEU A 83 -1.73 7.80 10.72
C LEU A 83 -2.10 8.54 9.42
N ASP A 84 -1.62 9.78 9.33
CA ASP A 84 -1.54 10.53 8.07
C ASP A 84 -0.47 9.92 7.15
N SER A 85 -0.66 10.07 5.83
CA SER A 85 0.26 9.54 4.81
C SER A 85 1.69 10.07 4.96
N GLY A 86 1.88 11.35 5.29
CA GLY A 86 3.22 11.92 5.44
C GLY A 86 3.97 11.29 6.61
N VAL A 87 3.29 11.16 7.77
CA VAL A 87 3.86 10.51 8.96
C VAL A 87 4.12 9.02 8.69
N PHE A 88 3.20 8.34 8.01
CA PHE A 88 3.36 6.95 7.60
C PHE A 88 4.62 6.76 6.73
N ASP A 89 4.79 7.58 5.69
CA ASP A 89 5.92 7.46 4.77
C ASP A 89 7.26 7.78 5.45
N ASP A 90 7.27 8.69 6.42
CA ASP A 90 8.46 8.98 7.21
C ASP A 90 8.83 7.81 8.14
N TYR A 91 7.85 7.17 8.78
CA TYR A 91 8.11 5.93 9.51
C TYR A 91 8.57 4.79 8.60
N LEU A 92 7.96 4.62 7.43
CA LEU A 92 8.37 3.60 6.47
C LEU A 92 9.82 3.80 6.02
N LYS A 93 10.23 5.05 5.75
CA LYS A 93 11.64 5.39 5.44
C LYS A 93 12.57 5.05 6.60
N LYS A 94 12.16 5.26 7.86
CA LYS A 94 12.97 4.92 9.05
C LYS A 94 13.12 3.41 9.20
N ILE A 95 12.02 2.66 9.10
CA ILE A 95 12.04 1.18 9.09
C ILE A 95 12.98 0.69 8.00
N TRP A 96 12.85 1.21 6.79
CA TRP A 96 13.70 0.82 5.65
C TRP A 96 15.18 1.11 5.88
N LYS A 97 15.54 2.18 6.58
CA LYS A 97 16.94 2.50 6.91
C LYS A 97 17.54 1.55 7.94
N ASN A 98 16.72 0.91 8.77
CA ASN A 98 17.19 0.01 9.84
C ASN A 98 17.66 -1.35 9.31
N PHE A 99 17.32 -1.73 8.08
CA PHE A 99 17.76 -2.98 7.46
C PHE A 99 19.00 -2.77 6.58
N SER A 100 19.87 -3.77 6.50
CA SER A 100 21.07 -3.75 5.65
C SER A 100 20.71 -3.74 4.16
N GLU A 101 21.59 -3.21 3.31
CA GLU A 101 21.35 -3.22 1.84
C GLU A 101 21.20 -4.65 1.28
N GLU A 102 21.91 -5.62 1.85
CA GLU A 102 21.77 -7.03 1.50
C GLU A 102 20.36 -7.54 1.79
N LYS A 103 19.84 -7.27 3.00
CA LYS A 103 18.49 -7.67 3.40
C LYS A 103 17.43 -7.00 2.53
N LYS A 104 17.66 -5.74 2.12
CA LYS A 104 16.73 -4.95 1.30
C LYS A 104 16.80 -5.27 -0.18
N ARG A 105 17.87 -5.88 -0.67
CA ARG A 105 18.10 -6.17 -2.10
C ARG A 105 16.89 -6.80 -2.80
N PRO A 106 16.23 -7.85 -2.26
CA PRO A 106 15.09 -8.48 -2.91
C PRO A 106 13.77 -7.71 -2.72
N PHE A 107 13.76 -6.62 -1.95
CA PHE A 107 12.57 -5.84 -1.65
C PHE A 107 12.56 -4.48 -2.38
N ALA A 108 11.36 -3.96 -2.62
CA ALA A 108 11.08 -2.54 -2.83
C ALA A 108 9.78 -2.17 -2.11
N TYR A 109 9.50 -0.87 -2.00
CA TYR A 109 8.21 -0.37 -1.59
C TYR A 109 7.78 0.78 -2.49
N LEU A 110 6.48 0.95 -2.67
CA LEU A 110 5.89 2.10 -3.33
C LEU A 110 5.47 3.13 -2.29
N ASP A 111 5.45 4.40 -2.69
CA ASP A 111 4.91 5.49 -1.89
C ASP A 111 3.42 5.27 -1.58
N SER A 112 3.01 5.63 -0.36
CA SER A 112 1.68 5.32 0.16
C SER A 112 0.53 5.92 -0.63
N LEU A 113 0.78 7.02 -1.35
CA LEU A 113 -0.25 7.73 -2.12
C LEU A 113 -0.39 7.18 -3.53
N TRP A 114 0.55 6.39 -4.05
CA TRP A 114 0.57 6.00 -5.46
C TRP A 114 -0.64 5.17 -5.86
N PHE A 115 -1.09 4.23 -5.02
CA PHE A 115 -2.31 3.47 -5.34
C PHE A 115 -3.55 4.37 -5.35
N SER A 116 -3.68 5.30 -4.40
CA SER A 116 -4.79 6.26 -4.36
C SER A 116 -4.79 7.17 -5.60
N LEU A 117 -3.62 7.71 -5.96
CA LEU A 117 -3.43 8.54 -7.16
C LEU A 117 -3.71 7.75 -8.45
N TYR A 118 -3.34 6.47 -8.50
CA TYR A 118 -3.62 5.61 -9.65
C TYR A 118 -5.13 5.42 -9.89
N ARG A 119 -5.93 5.40 -8.83
CA ARG A 119 -7.40 5.31 -8.94
C ARG A 119 -7.99 6.56 -9.60
N SER A 120 -7.28 7.69 -9.57
CA SER A 120 -7.66 8.88 -10.32
C SER A 120 -7.26 8.78 -11.79
N PHE A 121 -8.22 8.98 -12.69
CA PHE A 121 -7.99 8.87 -14.13
C PHE A 121 -6.92 9.85 -14.64
N SER A 122 -6.85 11.06 -14.07
CA SER A 122 -5.90 12.10 -14.48
C SER A 122 -4.44 11.79 -14.14
N SER A 123 -4.21 10.90 -13.17
CA SER A 123 -2.87 10.64 -12.60
C SER A 123 -2.37 9.22 -12.88
N LYS A 124 -3.22 8.36 -13.43
CA LYS A 124 -2.93 6.96 -13.73
C LYS A 124 -1.61 6.76 -14.46
N ASP A 125 -1.45 7.35 -15.64
CA ASP A 125 -0.25 7.14 -16.48
C ASP A 125 1.02 7.68 -15.82
N LYS A 126 0.88 8.78 -15.06
CA LYS A 126 1.97 9.37 -14.28
C LYS A 126 2.45 8.41 -13.20
N VAL A 127 1.53 7.80 -12.45
CA VAL A 127 1.86 6.80 -11.42
C VAL A 127 2.53 5.58 -12.04
N LEU A 128 2.02 5.06 -13.16
CA LEU A 128 2.65 3.94 -13.86
C LEU A 128 4.10 4.28 -14.30
N SER A 129 4.34 5.51 -14.75
CA SER A 129 5.69 5.98 -15.09
C SER A 129 6.63 6.06 -13.89
N TRP A 130 6.10 6.31 -12.68
CA TRP A 130 6.88 6.30 -11.44
C TRP A 130 7.21 4.89 -11.02
N ILE A 131 6.23 3.98 -11.03
CA ILE A 131 6.42 2.56 -10.71
C ILE A 131 7.49 1.92 -11.61
N LYS A 132 7.48 2.23 -12.91
CA LYS A 132 8.49 1.74 -13.86
C LYS A 132 9.93 2.12 -13.45
N LYS A 133 10.14 3.25 -12.77
CA LYS A 133 11.47 3.69 -12.30
C LYS A 133 11.95 2.95 -11.06
N GLU A 134 11.05 2.30 -10.33
CA GLU A 134 11.39 1.49 -9.15
C GLU A 134 11.88 0.09 -9.52
N HIS A 135 11.84 -0.28 -10.80
CA HIS A 135 12.30 -1.58 -11.31
C HIS A 135 11.72 -2.77 -10.53
N ILE A 136 10.41 -2.73 -10.25
CA ILE A 136 9.73 -3.69 -9.37
C ILE A 136 9.85 -5.15 -9.82
N PHE A 137 10.00 -5.41 -11.13
CA PHE A 137 10.22 -6.75 -11.67
C PHE A 137 11.62 -7.32 -11.38
N SER A 138 12.56 -6.51 -10.89
CA SER A 138 13.86 -7.00 -10.41
C SER A 138 13.81 -7.47 -8.95
N LYS A 139 12.66 -7.35 -8.29
CA LYS A 139 12.48 -7.61 -6.86
C LYS A 139 11.67 -8.87 -6.63
N SER A 140 12.02 -9.59 -5.56
CA SER A 140 11.23 -10.73 -5.09
C SER A 140 9.95 -10.27 -4.41
N TYR A 141 9.97 -9.12 -3.71
CA TYR A 141 8.82 -8.62 -2.98
C TYR A 141 8.69 -7.11 -3.16
N VAL A 142 7.48 -6.63 -3.41
CA VAL A 142 7.19 -5.20 -3.48
C VAL A 142 6.03 -4.86 -2.58
N PHE A 143 6.29 -4.01 -1.59
CA PHE A 143 5.28 -3.49 -0.68
C PHE A 143 4.52 -2.34 -1.34
N VAL A 144 3.21 -2.44 -1.36
CA VAL A 144 2.30 -1.42 -1.87
C VAL A 144 1.35 -1.05 -0.73
N PRO A 145 1.68 -0.02 0.07
CA PRO A 145 0.73 0.51 1.04
C PRO A 145 -0.50 1.04 0.31
N ILE A 146 -1.69 0.68 0.79
CA ILE A 146 -2.96 1.11 0.21
C ILE A 146 -3.71 1.93 1.25
N VAL A 147 -4.01 3.18 0.89
CA VAL A 147 -4.92 4.06 1.64
C VAL A 147 -6.19 4.27 0.84
N CYS A 148 -7.31 3.74 1.32
CA CYS A 148 -8.60 3.90 0.67
C CYS A 148 -9.67 4.13 1.74
N TRP A 149 -10.50 5.16 1.55
CA TRP A 149 -11.61 5.49 2.46
C TRP A 149 -11.19 5.63 3.93
N GLY A 150 -10.00 6.20 4.17
CA GLY A 150 -9.44 6.40 5.51
C GLY A 150 -9.03 5.10 6.21
N HIS A 151 -8.79 4.02 5.47
CA HIS A 151 -8.30 2.74 5.97
C HIS A 151 -6.99 2.34 5.28
N TRP A 152 -6.05 1.82 6.07
CA TRP A 152 -4.76 1.35 5.62
C TRP A 152 -4.76 -0.18 5.49
N SER A 153 -4.30 -0.68 4.35
CA SER A 153 -3.99 -2.10 4.13
C SER A 153 -2.68 -2.24 3.35
N LEU A 154 -2.13 -3.45 3.31
CA LEU A 154 -0.87 -3.73 2.63
C LEU A 154 -1.07 -4.75 1.52
N LEU A 155 -0.77 -4.36 0.29
CA LEU A 155 -0.61 -5.29 -0.82
C LEU A 155 0.88 -5.62 -0.97
N ILE A 156 1.21 -6.90 -1.12
CA ILE A 156 2.56 -7.38 -1.39
C ILE A 156 2.55 -8.12 -2.72
N LEU A 157 3.37 -7.67 -3.67
CA LEU A 157 3.58 -8.32 -4.95
C LEU A 157 4.76 -9.29 -4.81
N CYS A 158 4.51 -10.59 -4.93
CA CYS A 158 5.53 -11.62 -4.74
C CYS A 158 5.97 -12.20 -6.09
N HIS A 159 7.27 -12.15 -6.35
CA HIS A 159 7.96 -12.81 -7.45
C HIS A 159 7.48 -12.40 -8.85
N PHE A 160 7.03 -11.15 -9.04
CA PHE A 160 6.46 -10.67 -10.31
C PHE A 160 7.45 -10.74 -11.48
N GLY A 161 8.75 -10.60 -11.20
CA GLY A 161 9.86 -10.80 -12.13
C GLY A 161 10.10 -12.24 -12.57
N GLU A 162 9.39 -13.19 -11.94
CA GLU A 162 9.27 -14.62 -12.26
C GLU A 162 9.45 -14.98 -13.76
N SER A 163 9.87 -16.17 -14.18
CA SER A 163 9.34 -16.71 -15.45
C SER A 163 7.98 -17.38 -15.17
N SER A 164 7.05 -17.42 -16.13
CA SER A 164 5.76 -18.11 -15.94
C SER A 164 5.90 -19.63 -15.74
N GLU A 165 7.07 -20.18 -16.10
CA GLU A 165 7.39 -21.60 -16.05
C GLU A 165 8.15 -21.99 -14.77
N SER A 166 8.43 -21.03 -13.88
CA SER A 166 9.14 -21.30 -12.63
C SER A 166 8.34 -22.24 -11.73
N THR A 167 8.92 -23.40 -11.42
CA THR A 167 8.33 -24.42 -10.52
C THR A 167 8.69 -24.19 -9.05
N THR A 168 9.67 -23.33 -8.78
CA THR A 168 10.23 -23.08 -7.44
C THR A 168 9.61 -21.86 -6.75
N ARG A 169 9.24 -20.82 -7.50
CA ARG A 169 8.62 -19.59 -6.97
C ARG A 169 7.37 -19.24 -7.77
N SER A 170 6.23 -19.23 -7.10
CA SER A 170 4.95 -18.86 -7.72
C SER A 170 4.64 -17.38 -7.52
N ARG A 171 4.36 -16.67 -8.61
CA ARG A 171 3.81 -15.30 -8.55
C ARG A 171 2.52 -15.31 -7.75
N CYS A 172 2.41 -14.41 -6.79
CA CYS A 172 1.15 -14.18 -6.08
C CYS A 172 1.09 -12.77 -5.53
N MET A 173 -0.11 -12.38 -5.11
CA MET A 173 -0.38 -11.15 -4.39
C MET A 173 -0.88 -11.49 -3.00
N LEU A 174 -0.38 -10.81 -1.98
CA LEU A 174 -0.84 -10.94 -0.60
C LEU A 174 -1.48 -9.62 -0.18
N LEU A 175 -2.74 -9.65 0.25
CA LEU A 175 -3.44 -8.50 0.79
C LEU A 175 -3.64 -8.70 2.29
N LEU A 176 -2.87 -7.96 3.08
CA LEU A 176 -2.89 -7.99 4.53
C LEU A 176 -3.73 -6.82 5.03
N ASP A 177 -4.72 -7.13 5.85
CA ASP A 177 -5.68 -6.16 6.38
C ASP A 177 -5.96 -6.46 7.86
N SER A 178 -5.70 -5.49 8.73
CA SER A 178 -5.95 -5.61 10.17
C SER A 178 -7.40 -5.31 10.55
N LEU A 179 -8.27 -5.03 9.58
CA LEU A 179 -9.68 -4.75 9.75
C LEU A 179 -10.54 -5.63 8.82
N GLU A 180 -10.77 -6.88 9.21
CA GLU A 180 -11.53 -7.87 8.41
C GLU A 180 -12.95 -7.36 8.04
N ILE A 181 -13.58 -6.55 8.90
CA ILE A 181 -14.89 -5.95 8.64
C ILE A 181 -14.89 -4.96 7.46
N ALA A 182 -13.72 -4.47 7.04
CA ALA A 182 -13.58 -3.60 5.87
C ALA A 182 -13.80 -4.34 4.53
N ASN A 183 -13.95 -5.68 4.56
CA ASN A 183 -14.05 -6.55 3.40
C ASN A 183 -12.88 -6.30 2.42
N PRO A 184 -11.66 -6.75 2.75
CA PRO A 184 -10.45 -6.47 1.96
C PRO A 184 -10.59 -6.85 0.47
N ARG A 185 -11.39 -7.89 0.16
CA ARG A 185 -11.65 -8.33 -1.22
C ARG A 185 -12.42 -7.32 -2.06
N ARG A 186 -13.03 -6.30 -1.45
CA ARG A 186 -13.65 -5.18 -2.18
C ARG A 186 -12.66 -4.46 -3.09
N LEU A 187 -11.36 -4.44 -2.75
CA LEU A 187 -10.30 -3.83 -3.56
C LEU A 187 -9.78 -4.75 -4.67
N GLU A 188 -10.19 -6.02 -4.71
CA GLU A 188 -9.66 -6.99 -5.68
C GLU A 188 -9.80 -6.52 -7.13
N PRO A 189 -10.96 -6.00 -7.61
CA PRO A 189 -11.08 -5.53 -8.99
C PRO A 189 -10.07 -4.41 -9.34
N GLU A 190 -9.89 -3.43 -8.46
CA GLU A 190 -8.93 -2.35 -8.66
C GLU A 190 -7.48 -2.83 -8.60
N ILE A 191 -7.14 -3.74 -7.67
CA ILE A 191 -5.82 -4.36 -7.56
C ILE A 191 -5.49 -5.15 -8.84
N ARG A 192 -6.44 -5.93 -9.36
CA ARG A 192 -6.29 -6.70 -10.61
C ARG A 192 -6.00 -5.78 -11.78
N LYS A 193 -6.74 -4.67 -11.88
CA LYS A 193 -6.54 -3.67 -12.92
C LYS A 193 -5.18 -2.98 -12.79
N PHE A 194 -4.80 -2.58 -11.57
CA PHE A 194 -3.51 -1.97 -11.25
C PHE A 194 -2.35 -2.85 -11.72
N VAL A 195 -2.39 -4.14 -11.38
CA VAL A 195 -1.36 -5.10 -11.81
C VAL A 195 -1.35 -5.27 -13.33
N GLN A 196 -2.50 -5.41 -13.99
CA GLN A 196 -2.55 -5.48 -15.46
C GLN A 196 -1.93 -4.25 -16.13
N ASP A 197 -2.23 -3.06 -15.62
CA ASP A 197 -1.72 -1.80 -16.16
C ASP A 197 -0.21 -1.63 -15.93
N ILE A 198 0.32 -2.11 -14.79
CA ILE A 198 1.77 -2.20 -14.54
C ILE A 198 2.46 -3.08 -15.58
N TYR A 199 1.98 -4.32 -15.76
CA TYR A 199 2.56 -5.25 -16.75
C TYR A 199 2.54 -4.64 -18.16
N LYS A 200 1.44 -3.97 -18.52
CA LYS A 200 1.31 -3.28 -19.81
C LYS A 200 2.29 -2.10 -19.94
N ALA A 201 2.42 -1.26 -18.91
CA ALA A 201 3.29 -0.06 -18.96
C ALA A 201 4.80 -0.40 -19.03
N GLU A 202 5.17 -1.60 -18.58
CA GLU A 202 6.53 -2.13 -18.65
C GLU A 202 6.76 -3.06 -19.85
N ASP A 203 5.82 -3.12 -20.80
CA ASP A 203 5.91 -3.91 -22.04
C ASP A 203 6.27 -5.39 -21.76
N ARG A 204 5.72 -5.93 -20.68
CA ARG A 204 5.98 -7.28 -20.21
C ARG A 204 5.41 -8.33 -21.18
N PRO A 205 6.15 -9.43 -21.46
CA PRO A 205 5.70 -10.46 -22.40
C PRO A 205 4.52 -11.29 -21.89
N GLU A 206 4.24 -11.27 -20.58
CA GLU A 206 3.15 -12.03 -19.99
C GLU A 206 1.78 -11.59 -20.54
N THR A 207 1.00 -12.55 -21.04
CA THR A 207 -0.33 -12.26 -21.57
C THR A 207 -1.28 -11.76 -20.49
N LYS A 208 -2.28 -10.94 -20.87
CA LYS A 208 -3.34 -10.47 -19.97
C LYS A 208 -4.03 -11.62 -19.22
N ARG A 209 -4.18 -12.79 -19.86
CA ARG A 209 -4.76 -13.99 -19.25
C ARG A 209 -3.90 -14.51 -18.10
N LEU A 210 -2.58 -14.65 -18.32
CA LEU A 210 -1.65 -15.11 -17.29
C LEU A 210 -1.60 -14.14 -16.11
N VAL A 211 -1.54 -12.84 -16.38
CA VAL A 211 -1.55 -11.80 -15.32
C VAL A 211 -2.84 -11.86 -14.50
N SER A 212 -3.98 -12.11 -15.14
CA SER A 212 -5.28 -12.23 -14.45
C SER A 212 -5.37 -13.49 -13.57
N GLN A 213 -4.57 -14.52 -13.85
CA GLN A 213 -4.54 -15.77 -13.09
C GLN A 213 -3.59 -15.73 -11.88
N ILE A 214 -2.78 -14.67 -11.71
CA ILE A 214 -1.92 -14.51 -10.54
C ILE A 214 -2.78 -14.57 -9.26
N PRO A 215 -2.58 -15.50 -8.32
CA PRO A 215 -3.44 -15.61 -7.14
C PRO A 215 -3.42 -14.34 -6.27
N LEU A 216 -4.59 -13.89 -5.80
CA LEU A 216 -4.71 -12.90 -4.71
C LEU A 216 -5.14 -13.64 -3.45
N LEU A 217 -4.28 -13.59 -2.44
CA LEU A 217 -4.51 -14.21 -1.15
C LEU A 217 -4.75 -13.13 -0.11
N VAL A 218 -5.62 -13.45 0.85
CA VAL A 218 -5.95 -12.59 1.98
C VAL A 218 -5.68 -13.39 3.25
N PRO A 219 -4.42 -13.39 3.77
CA PRO A 219 -4.09 -14.11 4.99
C PRO A 219 -4.85 -13.56 6.19
N LYS A 220 -5.16 -14.44 7.15
CA LYS A 220 -5.76 -14.04 8.43
C LYS A 220 -4.65 -13.58 9.37
N VAL A 221 -4.44 -12.27 9.46
CA VAL A 221 -3.42 -11.62 10.29
C VAL A 221 -4.01 -11.12 11.62
N PRO A 222 -3.19 -10.70 12.62
CA PRO A 222 -3.71 -10.09 13.83
C PRO A 222 -4.58 -8.86 13.51
N GLN A 223 -5.69 -8.70 14.23
CA GLN A 223 -6.69 -7.67 13.98
C GLN A 223 -6.57 -6.52 14.98
N GLN A 224 -6.82 -5.30 14.52
CA GLN A 224 -6.73 -4.09 15.34
C GLN A 224 -7.87 -3.99 16.38
N ARG A 225 -7.66 -3.18 17.42
CA ARG A 225 -8.60 -3.07 18.55
C ARG A 225 -9.68 -2.02 18.35
N ASP A 226 -9.33 -0.88 17.74
CA ASP A 226 -10.18 0.33 17.79
C ASP A 226 -10.41 1.02 16.43
N GLY A 227 -9.95 0.41 15.32
CA GLY A 227 -10.13 0.97 13.98
C GLY A 227 -9.13 2.05 13.55
N ASN A 228 -8.28 2.54 14.47
CA ASN A 228 -7.37 3.65 14.21
C ASN A 228 -5.90 3.21 14.05
N GLU A 229 -5.57 1.99 14.45
CA GLU A 229 -4.21 1.45 14.44
C GLU A 229 -3.76 0.94 13.06
N CYS A 230 -4.65 0.91 12.05
CA CYS A 230 -4.41 0.26 10.75
C CYS A 230 -3.10 0.67 10.07
N GLY A 231 -2.72 1.96 10.14
CA GLY A 231 -1.44 2.43 9.60
C GLY A 231 -0.23 1.81 10.32
N PHE A 232 -0.26 1.70 11.65
CA PHE A 232 0.80 1.05 12.43
C PHE A 232 0.86 -0.45 12.17
N PHE A 233 -0.29 -1.11 12.00
CA PHE A 233 -0.34 -2.50 11.57
C PHE A 233 0.35 -2.70 10.21
N VAL A 234 0.09 -1.84 9.23
CA VAL A 234 0.77 -1.89 7.92
C VAL A 234 2.29 -1.71 8.08
N LEU A 235 2.74 -0.71 8.85
CA LEU A 235 4.17 -0.51 9.12
C LEU A 235 4.80 -1.75 9.79
N TYR A 236 4.09 -2.37 10.73
CA TYR A 236 4.60 -3.53 11.45
C TYR A 236 4.61 -4.79 10.59
N PHE A 237 3.59 -4.99 9.74
CA PHE A 237 3.58 -6.04 8.73
C PHE A 237 4.79 -5.92 7.80
N ILE A 238 5.11 -4.71 7.33
CA ILE A 238 6.30 -4.46 6.49
C ILE A 238 7.58 -4.81 7.28
N ASN A 239 7.72 -4.34 8.52
CA ASN A 239 8.88 -4.62 9.36
C ASN A 239 9.08 -6.14 9.57
N LEU A 240 8.02 -6.87 9.91
CA LEU A 240 8.09 -8.32 10.12
C LEU A 240 8.34 -9.07 8.80
N PHE A 241 7.72 -8.65 7.70
CA PHE A 241 7.93 -9.30 6.40
C PHE A 241 9.36 -9.08 5.90
N LEU A 242 9.93 -7.88 6.09
CA LEU A 242 11.33 -7.62 5.80
C LEU A 242 12.25 -8.56 6.58
N ASP A 243 11.94 -8.85 7.84
CA ASP A 243 12.78 -9.68 8.69
C ASP A 243 12.62 -11.19 8.40
N LEU A 244 11.39 -11.64 8.18
CA LEU A 244 11.03 -13.05 8.18
C LEU A 244 10.85 -13.66 6.79
N ALA A 245 10.62 -12.86 5.74
CA ALA A 245 10.29 -13.43 4.45
C ALA A 245 11.44 -14.29 3.90
N PRO A 246 11.15 -15.53 3.47
CA PRO A 246 12.15 -16.40 2.88
C PRO A 246 12.57 -15.86 1.51
N GLU A 247 13.74 -16.25 1.01
CA GLU A 247 14.13 -15.90 -0.37
C GLU A 247 13.21 -16.57 -1.42
N ASN A 248 12.67 -17.74 -1.08
CA ASN A 248 11.86 -18.60 -1.95
C ASN A 248 10.46 -18.76 -1.38
N PHE A 249 9.70 -17.67 -1.23
CA PHE A 249 8.35 -17.79 -0.71
C PHE A 249 7.49 -18.65 -1.63
N SER A 250 7.03 -19.77 -1.09
CA SER A 250 6.09 -20.68 -1.72
C SER A 250 4.89 -20.87 -0.81
N LEU A 251 3.71 -20.79 -1.41
CA LEU A 251 2.45 -20.98 -0.71
C LEU A 251 2.25 -22.42 -0.20
N LYS A 252 3.00 -23.37 -0.76
CA LYS A 252 2.89 -24.79 -0.40
C LYS A 252 3.50 -25.10 0.98
N GLU A 253 4.47 -24.29 1.42
CA GLU A 253 5.28 -24.61 2.60
C GLU A 253 4.72 -24.05 3.92
N HIS A 254 3.47 -23.57 3.93
CA HIS A 254 2.79 -23.00 5.12
C HIS A 254 3.68 -22.00 5.90
N PRO A 255 3.73 -20.72 5.50
CA PRO A 255 4.61 -19.75 6.14
C PRO A 255 4.32 -19.66 7.64
N TYR A 256 5.38 -19.60 8.45
CA TYR A 256 5.28 -19.43 9.90
C TYR A 256 4.79 -18.02 10.30
N PHE A 257 4.70 -17.11 9.33
CA PHE A 257 4.28 -15.72 9.45
C PHE A 257 2.99 -15.46 8.62
N MET A 258 2.31 -14.34 8.85
CA MET A 258 0.97 -14.02 8.27
C MET A 258 -0.18 -14.90 8.79
N LYS A 259 -0.11 -15.27 10.07
CA LYS A 259 -1.17 -15.99 10.81
C LYS A 259 -1.86 -15.07 11.83
N LYS A 260 -2.95 -15.52 12.43
CA LYS A 260 -3.73 -14.74 13.42
C LYS A 260 -2.93 -14.39 14.67
N ASP A 261 -1.95 -15.22 14.98
CA ASP A 261 -1.04 -15.17 16.12
C ASP A 261 0.37 -14.71 15.71
N TRP A 262 0.51 -14.05 14.56
CA TRP A 262 1.82 -13.63 14.03
C TRP A 262 2.61 -12.74 15.01
N PHE A 263 1.90 -11.94 15.81
CA PHE A 263 2.48 -11.16 16.90
C PHE A 263 1.43 -10.87 17.96
N THR A 264 1.89 -10.57 19.17
CA THR A 264 1.04 -10.11 20.27
C THR A 264 0.82 -8.60 20.22
N SER A 265 -0.17 -8.11 20.94
CA SER A 265 -0.37 -6.67 21.09
C SER A 265 0.82 -5.96 21.75
N GLU A 266 1.48 -6.65 22.66
CA GLU A 266 2.64 -6.18 23.40
C GLU A 266 3.85 -6.01 22.46
N ASP A 267 3.97 -6.88 21.45
CA ASP A 267 4.99 -6.74 20.41
C ASP A 267 4.72 -5.50 19.54
N LEU A 268 3.45 -5.23 19.21
CA LEU A 268 3.05 -4.04 18.46
C LEU A 268 3.28 -2.75 19.27
N ASP A 269 2.93 -2.75 20.56
CA ASP A 269 3.16 -1.61 21.45
C ASP A 269 4.67 -1.31 21.55
N ARG A 270 5.52 -2.34 21.71
CA ARG A 270 6.99 -2.19 21.71
C ARG A 270 7.54 -1.70 20.37
N PHE A 271 6.96 -2.17 19.26
CA PHE A 271 7.32 -1.68 17.93
C PHE A 271 7.00 -0.19 17.79
N TYR A 272 5.84 0.25 18.29
CA TYR A 272 5.45 1.65 18.31
C TYR A 272 6.45 2.51 19.11
N GLU A 273 6.76 2.11 20.35
CA GLU A 273 7.72 2.84 21.19
C GLU A 273 9.07 2.99 20.48
N ARG A 274 9.53 1.93 19.79
CA ARG A 274 10.77 1.98 19.02
C ARG A 274 10.68 2.93 17.82
N LEU A 275 9.54 3.05 17.15
CA LEU A 275 9.36 3.99 16.04
C LEU A 275 9.37 5.44 16.52
N ASP A 276 8.72 5.71 17.65
CA ASP A 276 8.65 7.06 18.21
C ASP A 276 10.02 7.54 18.72
N LEU A 277 10.84 6.63 19.27
CA LEU A 277 12.23 6.91 19.64
C LEU A 277 13.14 7.23 18.43
N LEU A 278 12.70 6.97 17.20
CA LEU A 278 13.41 7.36 15.98
C LEU A 278 12.98 8.75 15.46
N ASN A 279 12.09 9.47 16.16
CA ASN A 279 11.67 10.84 15.87
C ASN A 279 12.67 11.90 16.36
#